data_AF-B9DFM3-F1
#
_entry.id   AF-B9DFM3-F1
#
_cell.length_a   1.000
_cell.length_b   1.000
_cell.length_c   1.000
_cell.angle_alpha   90.00
_cell.angle_beta   90.00
_cell.angle_gamma   90.00
#
_symmetry.space_group_name_H-M   'P 1'
#
loop_
_entity.id
_entity.type
_entity.pdbx_description
1 polymer ?
#
loop_
_entity_poly.entity_id
_entity_poly.type
_entity_poly.pdbx_seq_one_letter_code
_entity_poly.pdbx_strand_id
1 'polypeptide(L)' 'MKHNNVIPNGHFKKHWQNYVKTWFNQPARKTRRRIARQKKAVKIFPRPTSGPLRPVVHGQTLKYNMKVRTGKGFTLE' A
#
# COMPACT_ATOMS: atom_id res chain seq x y z
N MET A 1 0.34 34.19 20.85
CA MET A 1 -0.08 33.14 21.79
C MET A 1 -0.77 33.80 22.96
N LYS A 2 -1.99 33.38 23.32
CA LYS A 2 -2.73 33.99 24.44
C LYS A 2 -2.52 33.27 25.78
N HIS A 3 -1.89 32.07 25.78
CA HIS A 3 -1.64 31.22 26.95
C HIS A 3 -0.29 30.47 26.82
N ASN A 4 0.08 29.71 27.85
CA ASN A 4 1.24 28.81 27.90
C ASN A 4 1.04 27.55 27.03
N ASN A 5 0.82 27.76 25.74
CA ASN A 5 0.63 26.67 24.76
C ASN A 5 1.95 26.41 24.01
N VAL A 6 2.12 25.18 23.53
CA VAL A 6 3.23 24.82 22.63
C VAL A 6 3.15 25.61 21.33
N ILE A 7 4.31 25.96 20.77
CA ILE A 7 4.41 26.67 19.48
C ILE A 7 3.72 25.84 18.38
N PRO A 8 2.66 26.36 17.73
CA PRO A 8 1.96 25.60 16.72
C PRO A 8 2.88 25.38 15.52
N ASN A 9 3.31 24.14 15.31
CA ASN A 9 4.07 23.70 14.14
C ASN A 9 3.15 23.05 13.10
N GLY A 10 2.19 23.84 12.61
CA GLY A 10 1.25 23.41 11.58
C GLY A 10 1.93 23.33 10.21
N HIS A 11 1.94 22.15 9.58
CA HIS A 11 2.57 21.93 8.29
C HIS A 11 1.68 22.33 7.09
N PHE A 12 0.94 23.42 7.25
CA PHE A 12 0.09 24.04 6.22
C PHE A 12 0.91 25.04 5.41
N LYS A 13 1.93 24.51 4.73
CA LYS A 13 2.88 25.31 3.94
C LYS A 13 2.23 25.83 2.65
N LYS A 14 3.04 26.43 1.77
CA LYS A 14 2.64 27.14 0.54
C LYS A 14 1.44 26.50 -0.18
N HIS A 15 0.40 27.31 -0.38
CA HIS A 15 -0.80 27.03 -1.18
C HIS A 15 -1.41 25.63 -0.97
N TRP A 16 -1.34 25.06 0.24
CA TRP A 16 -1.82 23.70 0.52
C TRP A 16 -3.29 23.47 0.12
N GLN A 17 -4.12 24.52 0.16
CA GLN A 17 -5.53 24.50 -0.22
C GLN A 17 -5.71 24.10 -1.70
N ASN A 18 -4.77 24.43 -2.59
CA ASN A 18 -4.82 24.06 -4.00
C ASN A 18 -4.49 22.57 -4.24
N TYR A 19 -3.89 21.89 -3.25
CA TYR A 19 -3.42 20.51 -3.36
C TYR A 19 -4.20 19.55 -2.46
N VAL A 20 -5.42 19.91 -2.07
CA VAL A 20 -6.28 19.06 -1.26
C VAL A 20 -6.68 17.82 -2.04
N LYS A 21 -6.16 16.66 -1.64
CA LYS A 21 -6.53 15.38 -2.22
C LYS A 21 -7.76 14.81 -1.50
N THR A 22 -8.90 14.85 -2.16
CA THR A 22 -10.14 14.23 -1.66
C THR A 22 -10.15 12.72 -1.90
N TRP A 23 -11.00 12.01 -1.13
CA TRP A 23 -11.15 10.55 -1.19
C TRP A 23 -12.52 10.10 -1.72
N PHE A 24 -13.29 10.98 -2.37
CA PHE A 24 -14.61 10.67 -2.91
C PHE A 24 -14.59 9.51 -3.92
N ASN A 25 -13.46 9.33 -4.63
CA ASN A 25 -13.27 8.24 -5.58
C ASN A 25 -12.88 6.89 -4.93
N GLN A 26 -12.75 6.81 -3.60
CA GLN A 26 -12.35 5.59 -2.90
C GLN A 26 -13.27 4.38 -3.18
N PRO A 27 -14.62 4.47 -3.08
CA PRO A 27 -15.51 3.36 -3.42
C PRO A 27 -15.39 2.94 -4.89
N ALA A 28 -15.39 3.90 -5.83
CA ALA A 28 -15.20 3.63 -7.25
C ALA A 28 -13.87 2.90 -7.53
N ARG A 29 -12.77 3.28 -6.86
CA ARG A 29 -11.48 2.57 -6.99
C ARG A 29 -11.52 1.15 -6.43
N LYS A 30 -12.29 0.87 -5.36
CA LYS A 30 -12.47 -0.50 -4.85
C LYS A 30 -13.22 -1.36 -5.88
N THR A 31 -14.33 -0.88 -6.42
CA THR A 31 -15.12 -1.57 -7.44
C THR A 31 -14.30 -1.84 -8.70
N ARG A 32 -13.58 -0.83 -9.20
CA ARG A 32 -12.69 -0.97 -10.36
C ARG A 32 -11.60 -2.03 -10.15
N ARG A 33 -10.95 -2.07 -8.98
CA ARG A 33 -9.96 -3.12 -8.65
C ARG A 33 -10.58 -4.52 -8.58
N ARG A 34 -11.82 -4.65 -8.09
CA ARG A 34 -12.55 -5.93 -8.04
C ARG A 34 -12.83 -6.46 -9.44
N ILE A 35 -13.41 -5.63 -10.31
CA ILE A 35 -13.73 -6.00 -11.70
C ILE A 35 -12.46 -6.38 -12.46
N ALA A 36 -11.36 -5.62 -12.29
CA ALA A 36 -10.09 -5.94 -12.93
C ALA A 36 -9.53 -7.31 -12.49
N ARG A 37 -9.68 -7.67 -11.21
CA ARG A 37 -9.29 -9.01 -10.71
C ARG A 37 -10.15 -10.12 -11.30
N GLN A 38 -11.46 -9.93 -11.41
CA GLN A 38 -12.37 -10.91 -12.03
C GLN A 38 -12.05 -11.11 -13.52
N LYS A 39 -11.84 -10.03 -14.28
CA LYS A 39 -11.42 -10.09 -15.69
C LYS A 39 -10.10 -10.84 -15.85
N LYS A 40 -9.12 -10.59 -14.96
CA LYS A 40 -7.85 -11.32 -14.93
C LYS A 40 -8.06 -12.82 -14.67
N ALA A 41 -9.00 -13.20 -13.80
CA ALA A 41 -9.29 -14.60 -13.50
C ALA A 41 -9.83 -15.38 -14.69
N VAL A 42 -10.82 -14.82 -15.36
CA VAL A 42 -11.37 -15.42 -16.58
C VAL A 42 -10.29 -15.61 -17.65
N LYS A 43 -9.38 -14.63 -17.82
CA LYS A 43 -8.31 -14.69 -18.81
C LYS A 43 -7.22 -15.74 -18.51
N ILE A 44 -6.94 -16.01 -17.23
CA ILE A 44 -5.81 -16.88 -16.81
C ILE A 44 -6.24 -18.33 -16.55
N PHE A 45 -7.55 -18.57 -16.42
CA PHE A 45 -8.12 -19.91 -16.24
C PHE A 45 -7.47 -20.93 -17.19
N PRO A 46 -7.01 -22.10 -16.70
CA PRO A 46 -7.31 -22.71 -15.39
C PRO A 46 -6.36 -22.33 -14.23
N ARG A 47 -5.34 -21.51 -14.48
CA ARG A 47 -4.33 -21.20 -13.46
C ARG A 47 -4.88 -20.24 -12.39
N PRO A 48 -4.42 -20.35 -11.13
CA PRO A 48 -4.85 -19.45 -10.05
C PRO A 48 -4.36 -18.01 -10.27
N THR A 49 -5.20 -17.02 -9.92
CA THR A 49 -4.90 -15.59 -10.13
C THR A 49 -4.01 -14.92 -9.10
N SER A 50 -3.79 -15.58 -7.96
CA SER A 50 -3.01 -15.06 -6.82
C SER A 50 -1.55 -14.78 -7.18
N GLY A 51 -1.08 -15.26 -8.34
CA GLY A 51 0.25 -15.04 -8.86
C GLY A 51 1.13 -16.28 -8.67
N PRO A 52 2.43 -16.17 -9.00
CA PRO A 52 3.39 -17.25 -8.76
C PRO A 52 3.65 -17.43 -7.26
N LEU A 53 4.19 -18.61 -6.91
CA LEU A 53 4.70 -18.87 -5.57
C LEU A 53 5.78 -17.85 -5.19
N ARG A 54 5.77 -17.40 -3.93
CA ARG A 54 6.72 -16.40 -3.41
C ARG A 54 7.46 -16.96 -2.20
N PRO A 55 8.77 -16.74 -2.06
CA PRO A 55 9.51 -17.20 -0.89
C PRO A 55 9.17 -16.37 0.34
N VAL A 56 9.43 -16.96 1.51
CA VAL A 56 9.40 -16.31 2.82
C VAL A 56 10.74 -15.58 3.03
N VAL A 57 10.70 -14.31 3.39
CA VAL A 57 11.90 -13.48 3.62
C VAL A 57 11.76 -12.70 4.94
N HIS A 58 12.87 -12.54 5.64
CA HIS A 58 12.96 -11.80 6.91
C HIS A 58 13.22 -10.28 6.70
N GLY A 59 12.94 -9.48 7.73
CA GLY A 59 13.36 -8.08 7.78
C GLY A 59 14.87 -7.92 8.00
N GLN A 60 15.41 -6.76 7.63
CA GLN A 60 16.87 -6.51 7.70
C GLN A 60 17.37 -6.06 9.08
N THR A 61 16.49 -5.51 9.92
CA THR A 61 16.89 -4.93 11.22
C THR A 61 16.69 -5.92 12.36
N LEU A 62 17.42 -5.73 13.47
CA LEU A 62 17.28 -6.54 14.69
C LEU A 62 15.83 -6.60 15.20
N LYS A 63 15.09 -5.49 15.09
CA LYS A 63 13.68 -5.44 15.49
C LYS A 63 12.75 -6.28 14.61
N TYR A 64 13.11 -6.49 13.34
CA TYR A 64 12.23 -7.09 12.32
C TYR A 64 12.76 -8.39 11.73
N ASN A 65 13.92 -8.89 12.16
CA ASN A 65 14.48 -10.15 11.71
C ASN A 65 13.56 -11.34 12.08
N MET A 66 12.78 -11.26 13.16
CA MET A 66 11.79 -12.29 13.51
C MET A 66 10.50 -12.20 12.68
N LYS A 67 10.26 -11.08 11.98
CA LYS A 67 9.05 -10.91 11.16
C LYS A 67 9.28 -11.44 9.75
N VAL A 68 8.36 -12.29 9.31
CA VAL A 68 8.35 -12.87 7.97
C VAL A 68 7.41 -12.10 7.04
N ARG A 69 7.77 -12.00 5.76
CA ARG A 69 6.94 -11.47 4.68
C ARG A 69 7.15 -12.23 3.38
N THR A 70 6.23 -12.07 2.43
CA THR A 70 6.39 -12.61 1.06
C THR A 70 7.47 -11.82 0.30
N GLY A 71 8.55 -12.49 -0.11
CA GLY A 71 9.63 -11.97 -0.94
C GLY A 71 9.22 -11.74 -2.39
N LYS A 72 10.14 -11.32 -3.26
CA LYS A 72 9.85 -11.05 -4.69
C LYS A 72 9.83 -12.33 -5.54
N GLY A 73 10.87 -13.16 -5.40
CA GLY A 73 11.08 -14.41 -6.14
C GLY A 73 12.22 -15.19 -5.49
N PHE A 74 12.38 -16.46 -5.88
CA PHE A 74 13.38 -17.37 -5.34
C PHE A 74 14.80 -17.06 -5.83
N THR A 75 15.80 -17.45 -5.04
CA THR A 75 17.20 -17.54 -5.44
C THR A 75 17.40 -18.75 -6.36
N LEU A 76 18.47 -18.74 -7.16
CA LEU A 76 18.84 -19.88 -8.02
C LEU A 76 19.73 -20.89 -7.29
N GLU A 77 20.44 -20.41 -6.27
CA GLU A 77 21.10 -21.22 -5.23
C GLU A 77 20.04 -21.87 -4.33
#